data_AF-A0A5E6ND74-F1
#
_entry.id   AF-A0A5E6ND74-F1
#
_cell.length_a   1.000
_cell.length_b   1.000
_cell.length_c   1.000
_cell.angle_alpha   90.00
_cell.angle_beta   90.00
_cell.angle_gamma   90.00
#
_symmetry.space_group_name_H-M   'P 1'
#
loop_
_entity.id
_entity.type
_entity.pdbx_description
1 polymer ?
#
loop_
_entity_poly.entity_id
_entity_poly.type
_entity_poly.pdbx_seq_one_letter_code
_entity_poly.pdbx_strand_id
1 'polypeptide(L)' 'EEKLSKIKHHFDHLININMILEVEKDVQKAEATIHISGADLFAKAHSDDMYASIDQLVNKLDAQIRKHKEKLNNHRKN' A
#
# COMPACT_ATOMS: atom_id res chain seq x y z
N GLU A 1 11.78 -8.49 -7.50
CA GLU A 1 10.60 -7.99 -8.26
C GLU A 1 9.26 -8.57 -7.81
N GLU A 2 9.18 -9.81 -7.30
CA GLU A 2 7.89 -10.46 -6.96
C GLU A 2 6.98 -9.72 -5.96
N LYS A 3 7.53 -8.99 -4.97
CA LYS A 3 6.70 -8.27 -3.98
C LYS A 3 5.93 -7.09 -4.58
N LEU A 4 6.50 -6.37 -5.54
CA LEU A 4 5.79 -5.32 -6.28
C LEU A 4 4.71 -5.89 -7.20
N SER A 5 4.91 -7.10 -7.75
CA SER A 5 3.89 -7.79 -8.52
C SER A 5 2.69 -8.21 -7.67
N LYS A 6 2.90 -8.60 -6.40
CA LYS A 6 1.79 -8.87 -5.45
C LYS A 6 0.92 -7.63 -5.21
N ILE A 7 1.56 -6.47 -5.06
CA ILE A 7 0.87 -5.17 -4.97
C ILE A 7 0.03 -4.98 -6.25
N LYS A 8 0.62 -5.07 -7.44
CA LYS A 8 -0.15 -4.89 -8.69
C LYS A 8 -1.34 -5.85 -8.83
N HIS A 9 -1.18 -7.11 -8.42
CA HIS A 9 -2.24 -8.12 -8.56
C HIS A 9 -3.38 -7.97 -7.54
N HIS A 10 -3.11 -7.49 -6.32
CA HIS A 10 -4.17 -7.20 -5.34
C HIS A 10 -5.06 -6.01 -5.76
N PHE A 11 -4.58 -5.17 -6.68
CA PHE A 11 -5.08 -3.82 -6.87
C PHE A 11 -5.44 -3.58 -8.35
N ASP A 12 -6.50 -4.25 -8.83
CA ASP A 12 -7.05 -4.16 -10.21
C ASP A 12 -7.48 -2.75 -10.69
N HIS A 13 -7.47 -1.73 -9.82
CA HIS A 13 -7.88 -0.36 -10.13
C HIS A 13 -6.82 0.70 -9.79
N LEU A 14 -5.55 0.30 -9.76
CA LEU A 14 -4.45 1.23 -9.56
C LEU A 14 -4.30 2.17 -10.77
N ILE A 15 -4.33 3.46 -10.50
CA ILE A 15 -3.96 4.49 -11.48
C ILE A 15 -2.45 4.70 -11.43
N ASN A 16 -1.89 4.80 -10.22
CA ASN A 16 -0.46 5.00 -10.02
C ASN A 16 -0.02 4.53 -8.62
N ILE A 17 1.22 4.06 -8.51
CA ILE A 17 1.90 3.78 -7.24
C ILE A 17 3.26 4.46 -7.26
N ASN A 18 3.51 5.28 -6.23
CA ASN A 18 4.85 5.75 -5.91
C ASN A 18 5.32 5.09 -4.61
N MET A 19 6.54 4.54 -4.62
CA MET A 19 7.16 3.91 -3.46
C MET A 19 8.54 4.52 -3.24
N ILE A 20 8.81 4.88 -1.99
CA ILE A 20 10.08 5.44 -1.54
C ILE A 20 10.66 4.47 -0.51
N LEU A 21 11.89 4.03 -0.73
CA LEU A 21 12.65 3.22 0.19
C LEU A 21 13.84 4.04 0.68
N GLU A 22 13.97 4.17 1.99
CA GLU A 22 15.02 4.99 2.62
C GLU A 22 15.69 4.21 3.74
N VAL A 23 16.98 4.44 3.94
CA VAL A 23 17.74 3.90 5.06
C VAL A 23 18.18 5.06 5.94
N GLU A 24 17.69 5.11 7.18
CA GLU A 24 18.15 6.08 8.17
C GLU A 24 18.88 5.33 9.28
N LYS A 25 20.22 5.41 9.26
CA LYS A 25 21.10 4.62 10.14
C LYS A 25 20.81 3.12 9.96
N ASP A 26 20.40 2.43 11.03
CA ASP A 26 20.04 1.01 11.02
C ASP A 26 18.54 0.76 10.76
N VAL A 27 17.75 1.81 10.51
CA VAL A 27 16.31 1.70 10.27
C VAL A 27 16.03 1.76 8.78
N GLN A 28 15.42 0.69 8.28
CA GLN A 28 14.89 0.57 6.93
C GLN A 28 13.48 1.14 6.92
N LYS A 29 13.19 2.09 6.03
CA LYS A 29 11.89 2.75 5.89
C LYS A 29 11.32 2.49 4.52
N ALA A 30 10.04 2.17 4.48
CA ALA A 30 9.28 2.00 3.26
C ALA A 30 8.02 2.88 3.32
N GLU A 31 7.85 3.73 2.32
CA GLU A 31 6.70 4.62 2.17
C GLU A 31 6.06 4.38 0.81
N ALA A 32 4.73 4.43 0.74
CA ALA A 32 4.04 4.35 -0.53
C ALA A 32 2.79 5.24 -0.55
N THR A 33 2.60 5.85 -1.71
CA THR A 33 1.39 6.57 -2.10
C THR A 33 0.76 5.83 -3.26
N ILE A 34 -0.52 5.50 -3.13
CA ILE A 34 -1.30 4.83 -4.16
C ILE A 34 -2.46 5.73 -4.56
N HIS A 35 -2.57 5.98 -5.85
CA HIS A 35 -3.69 6.68 -6.46
C HIS A 35 -4.66 5.65 -7.04
N ILE A 36 -5.89 5.63 -6.52
CA ILE A 36 -7.00 4.81 -7.03
C ILE A 36 -8.16 5.72 -7.45
N SER A 37 -9.11 5.16 -8.19
CA SER A 37 -10.30 5.91 -8.59
C SER A 37 -11.08 6.39 -7.34
N GLY A 38 -11.11 7.70 -7.12
CA GLY A 38 -11.87 8.32 -6.04
C GLY A 38 -11.18 8.35 -4.66
N ALA A 39 -9.93 7.92 -4.54
CA ALA A 39 -9.16 8.08 -3.29
C ALA A 39 -7.64 8.00 -3.50
N ASP A 40 -6.91 8.66 -2.61
CA ASP A 40 -5.48 8.49 -2.44
C ASP A 40 -5.22 7.74 -1.14
N LEU A 41 -4.35 6.74 -1.21
CA LEU A 41 -3.96 5.91 -0.08
C LEU A 41 -2.49 6.11 0.22
N PHE A 42 -2.18 6.15 1.50
CA PHE A 42 -0.83 6.42 1.98
C PHE A 42 -0.47 5.51 3.13
N ALA A 43 0.73 4.96 3.08
CA ALA A 43 1.26 4.16 4.17
C ALA A 43 2.77 4.35 4.33
N LYS A 44 3.22 4.19 5.57
CA LYS A 44 4.63 4.12 5.95
C LYS A 44 4.85 2.93 6.86
N ALA A 45 5.99 2.29 6.75
CA ALA A 45 6.45 1.25 7.65
C ALA A 45 7.97 1.32 7.82
N HIS A 46 8.46 0.78 8.93
CA HIS A 46 9.88 0.74 9.21
C HIS A 46 10.22 -0.53 10.00
N SER A 47 11.43 -1.02 9.80
CA SER A 47 12.01 -2.17 10.49
C SER A 47 13.53 -2.06 10.42
N ASP A 48 14.21 -2.93 11.14
CA ASP A 48 15.62 -3.30 10.92
C ASP A 48 15.86 -4.01 9.57
N ASP A 49 14.84 -4.64 8.99
CA ASP A 49 14.90 -5.34 7.70
C ASP A 49 14.02 -4.65 6.62
N MET A 50 14.59 -4.40 5.44
CA MET A 50 13.90 -3.69 4.35
C MET A 50 12.72 -4.51 3.81
N TYR A 51 12.86 -5.83 3.71
CA TYR A 51 11.78 -6.71 3.28
C TYR A 51 10.65 -6.77 4.31
N ALA A 52 10.97 -6.72 5.61
CA ALA A 52 9.97 -6.60 6.67
C ALA A 52 9.24 -5.26 6.61
N SER A 53 9.95 -4.17 6.35
CA SER A 53 9.37 -2.83 6.16
C SER A 53 8.40 -2.80 4.98
N ILE A 54 8.77 -3.43 3.87
CA ILE A 54 7.90 -3.56 2.68
C ILE A 54 6.68 -4.42 3.01
N ASP A 55 6.81 -5.56 3.69
CA ASP A 55 5.65 -6.41 4.01
C ASP A 55 4.66 -5.70 4.93
N GLN A 56 5.16 -4.98 5.94
CA GLN A 56 4.32 -4.15 6.80
C GLN A 56 3.62 -3.02 6.03
N LEU A 57 4.33 -2.39 5.08
CA LEU A 57 3.77 -1.36 4.22
C LEU A 57 2.61 -1.92 3.37
N VAL A 58 2.83 -3.09 2.74
CA VAL A 58 1.81 -3.77 1.92
C VAL A 58 0.57 -4.11 2.75
N ASN A 59 0.76 -4.67 3.95
CA ASN A 59 -0.37 -5.00 4.83
C ASN A 59 -1.21 -3.77 5.21
N LYS A 60 -0.57 -2.61 5.45
CA LYS A 60 -1.27 -1.36 5.73
C LYS A 60 -2.09 -0.88 4.54
N LEU A 61 -1.53 -0.97 3.33
CA LEU A 61 -2.21 -0.58 2.09
C LEU A 61 -3.39 -1.50 1.78
N ASP A 62 -3.21 -2.81 1.91
CA ASP A 62 -4.28 -3.80 1.69
C ASP A 62 -5.49 -3.54 2.62
N ALA A 63 -5.23 -3.27 3.90
CA ALA A 63 -6.27 -2.92 4.86
C ALA A 63 -7.03 -1.62 4.49
N GLN A 64 -6.32 -0.59 3.99
CA GLN A 64 -6.97 0.65 3.53
C GLN A 64 -7.84 0.41 2.29
N ILE A 65 -7.35 -0.39 1.35
CA ILE A 65 -8.07 -0.74 0.12
C ILE A 65 -9.32 -1.54 0.43
N ARG A 66 -9.22 -2.52 1.34
CA ARG A 66 -10.39 -3.30 1.76
C ARG A 66 -11.47 -2.39 2.35
N LYS A 67 -11.09 -1.47 3.24
CA LYS A 67 -12.01 -0.47 3.80
C LYS A 67 -12.62 0.44 2.73
N HIS A 68 -11.84 0.85 1.73
CA HIS A 68 -12.34 1.66 0.63
C HIS A 68 -13.37 0.88 -0.23
N LYS A 69 -13.05 -0.37 -0.61
CA LYS A 69 -13.96 -1.27 -1.35
C LYS A 69 -15.25 -1.56 -0.56
N GLU A 70 -15.14 -1.83 0.74
CA GLU A 70 -16.29 -2.04 1.64
C GLU A 70 -17.21 -0.81 1.64
N LYS A 71 -16.67 0.40 1.79
CA LYS A 71 -17.44 1.65 1.73
C LYS A 71 -18.14 1.85 0.39
N LEU A 72 -17.44 1.63 -0.73
CA LEU A 72 -18.06 1.77 -2.06
C LEU A 72 -19.20 0.78 -2.27
N ASN A 73 -19.02 -0.47 -1.85
CA ASN A 73 -20.05 -1.50 -2.00
C ASN A 73 -21.27 -1.22 -1.10
N ASN A 74 -21.05 -0.64 0.09
CA ASN A 74 -22.15 -0.24 0.97
C ASN A 74 -22.99 0.90 0.37
N HIS A 75 -22.37 1.87 -0.32
CA HIS A 75 -23.11 2.92 -1.03
C HIS A 75 -23.92 2.40 -2.22
N ARG A 76 -23.51 1.27 -2.81
CA ARG A 76 -24.17 0.67 -3.99
C ARG A 76 -25.38 -0.19 -3.62
N LYS A 77 -25.57 -0.50 -2.34
CA LYS A 77 -26.68 -1.30 -1.80
C LYS A 77 -27.85 -0.47 -1.26
N ASN A 78 -27.75 0.87 -1.30
CA ASN A 78 -28.84 1.79 -0.95
C ASN A 78 -29.44 2.44 -2.20
#